data_AF-A0A1Y5XSD8-F1
#
_entry.id   AF-A0A1Y5XSD8-F1
#
_cell.length_a   1.000
_cell.length_b   1.000
_cell.length_c   1.000
_cell.angle_alpha   90.00
_cell.angle_beta   90.00
_cell.angle_gamma   90.00
#
_symmetry.space_group_name_H-M   'P 1'
#
loop_
_entity.id
_entity.type
_entity.pdbx_description
1 polymer ?
#
loop_
_entity_poly.entity_id
_entity_poly.type
_entity_poly.pdbx_seq_one_letter_code
_entity_poly.pdbx_strand_id
1 'polypeptide(L)'
;MAVRYTLPDTPIAAATADIGHVEVDLALTLSGHVMVTSTSSSDVRPVLNRISEGVFISGLGTGEPSVTCPAKHRFTQVESTFEHPATMVFSGVSVIDFGQDGVDVIGDVEYRLAVTVTPHNRALEPQNDADQWFSRNGGTLASIGAIVLIGQGFD
;
A
#
# COMPACT_ATOMS: atom_id res chain seq x y z
N MET A 1 -13.70 -24.94 8.28
CA MET A 1 -12.53 -24.74 9.16
C MET A 1 -12.27 -23.25 9.22
N ALA A 2 -12.03 -22.69 10.41
CA ALA A 2 -11.64 -21.30 10.58
C ALA A 2 -10.22 -21.26 11.15
N VAL A 3 -9.32 -20.47 10.53
CA VAL A 3 -7.92 -20.34 10.93
C VAL A 3 -7.55 -18.87 10.97
N ARG A 4 -6.85 -18.47 12.03
CA ARG A 4 -6.22 -17.15 12.12
C ARG A 4 -4.94 -17.16 11.29
N TYR A 5 -4.85 -16.27 10.32
CA TYR A 5 -3.65 -16.04 9.52
C TYR A 5 -3.02 -14.71 9.91
N THR A 6 -1.70 -14.69 10.08
CA THR A 6 -0.93 -13.46 10.35
C THR A 6 -0.37 -12.96 9.04
N LEU A 7 -0.69 -11.72 8.67
CA LEU A 7 -0.11 -11.09 7.49
C LEU A 7 1.39 -10.83 7.75
N PRO A 8 2.27 -11.06 6.76
CA PRO A 8 3.67 -10.73 6.89
C PRO A 8 3.85 -9.21 7.01
N ASP A 9 4.81 -8.79 7.82
CA ASP A 9 5.21 -7.39 7.94
C ASP A 9 6.18 -7.00 6.81
N THR A 10 5.74 -7.22 5.57
CA THR A 10 6.47 -6.92 4.33
C THR A 10 5.52 -6.34 3.29
N PRO A 11 6.01 -5.58 2.30
CA PRO A 11 5.17 -5.03 1.25
C PRO A 11 4.39 -6.14 0.51
N ILE A 12 3.07 -6.04 0.53
CA ILE A 12 2.17 -6.95 -0.18
C ILE A 12 1.93 -6.48 -1.61
N ALA A 13 2.19 -5.21 -1.93
CA ALA A 13 2.09 -4.67 -3.27
C ALA A 13 3.06 -3.50 -3.45
N ALA A 14 3.65 -3.36 -4.63
CA ALA A 14 4.60 -2.29 -4.91
C ALA A 14 4.54 -1.82 -6.36
N ALA A 15 5.02 -0.60 -6.60
CA ALA A 15 5.24 -0.07 -7.94
C ALA A 15 6.36 0.97 -7.93
N THR A 16 7.00 1.14 -9.08
CA THR A 16 7.96 2.21 -9.33
C THR A 16 7.50 2.99 -10.55
N ALA A 17 7.50 4.32 -10.45
CA ALA A 17 7.18 5.23 -11.53
C ALA A 17 8.37 6.19 -11.77
N ASP A 18 8.89 6.19 -13.00
CA ASP A 18 9.93 7.13 -13.42
C ASP A 18 9.30 8.33 -14.14
N ILE A 19 9.55 9.54 -13.62
CA ILE A 19 9.01 10.80 -14.13
C ILE A 19 10.17 11.71 -14.56
N GLY A 20 11.14 11.11 -15.26
CA GLY A 20 12.23 11.76 -16.01
C GLY A 20 13.33 12.38 -15.15
N HIS A 21 12.98 13.07 -14.07
CA HIS A 21 13.92 13.70 -13.14
C HIS A 21 13.87 13.10 -11.73
N VAL A 22 12.86 12.27 -11.45
CA VAL A 22 12.70 11.51 -10.22
C VAL A 22 12.15 10.12 -10.51
N GLU A 23 12.56 9.16 -9.70
CA GLU A 23 11.94 7.87 -9.50
C GLU A 23 11.03 7.95 -8.26
N VAL A 24 9.85 7.36 -8.35
CA VAL A 24 8.87 7.29 -7.25
C VAL A 24 8.58 5.84 -6.95
N ASP A 25 9.00 5.38 -5.78
CA ASP A 25 8.72 4.04 -5.29
C ASP A 25 7.53 4.05 -4.34
N LEU A 26 6.63 3.09 -4.54
CA LEU A 26 5.45 2.88 -3.71
C LEU A 26 5.49 1.46 -3.16
N ALA A 27 5.30 1.33 -1.85
CA ALA A 27 5.21 0.06 -1.17
C ALA A 27 4.03 0.06 -0.18
N LEU A 28 3.07 -0.85 -0.39
CA LEU A 28 1.95 -1.07 0.51
C LEU A 28 2.19 -2.31 1.36
N THR A 29 2.18 -2.15 2.68
CA THR A 29 2.23 -3.22 3.67
C THR A 29 0.89 -3.32 4.40
N LEU A 30 0.45 -4.55 4.70
CA LEU A 30 -0.64 -4.82 5.62
C LEU A 30 -0.13 -5.64 6.80
N SER A 31 -0.38 -5.20 8.02
CA SER A 31 0.07 -5.86 9.24
C SER A 31 -1.11 -6.21 10.15
N GLY A 32 -1.03 -7.38 10.79
CA GLY A 32 -2.07 -7.86 11.69
C GLY A 32 -2.57 -9.25 11.33
N HIS A 33 -3.84 -9.51 11.61
CA HIS A 33 -4.40 -10.85 11.44
C HIS A 33 -5.74 -10.81 10.72
N VAL A 34 -5.94 -11.81 9.89
CA VAL A 34 -7.23 -12.09 9.26
C VAL A 34 -7.74 -13.46 9.71
N MET A 35 -9.06 -13.60 9.75
CA MET A 35 -9.74 -14.86 9.91
C MET A 35 -10.04 -15.42 8.54
N VAL A 36 -9.56 -16.64 8.28
CA VAL A 36 -9.82 -17.36 7.05
C VAL A 36 -10.77 -18.52 7.34
N THR A 37 -11.92 -18.55 6.69
CA THR A 37 -12.86 -19.65 6.76
C THR A 37 -12.88 -20.40 5.43
N SER A 38 -12.61 -21.70 5.45
CA SER A 38 -12.63 -22.55 4.25
C SER A 38 -13.08 -23.97 4.55
N THR A 39 -13.57 -24.69 3.54
CA THR A 39 -13.82 -26.14 3.59
C THR A 39 -12.57 -26.97 3.26
N SER A 40 -11.56 -26.38 2.61
CA SER A 40 -10.29 -27.02 2.24
C SER A 40 -9.08 -26.10 2.48
N SER A 41 -7.98 -26.66 3.00
CA SER A 41 -6.74 -25.89 3.22
C SER A 41 -5.99 -25.56 1.92
N SER A 42 -6.19 -26.32 0.84
CA SER A 42 -5.54 -26.08 -0.46
C SER A 42 -5.93 -24.74 -1.09
N ASP A 43 -7.14 -24.28 -0.79
CA ASP A 43 -7.78 -23.16 -1.49
C ASP A 43 -7.48 -21.82 -0.81
N VAL A 44 -6.93 -21.85 0.41
CA VAL A 44 -6.66 -20.67 1.23
C VAL A 44 -5.57 -19.78 0.63
N ARG A 45 -4.43 -20.36 0.22
CA ARG A 45 -3.28 -19.58 -0.27
C ARG A 45 -3.58 -18.78 -1.54
N PRO A 46 -4.20 -19.36 -2.59
CA PRO A 46 -4.59 -18.60 -3.77
C PRO A 46 -5.49 -17.40 -3.45
N VAL A 47 -6.45 -17.57 -2.53
CA VAL A 47 -7.37 -16.50 -2.13
C VAL A 47 -6.65 -15.42 -1.32
N LEU A 48 -5.75 -15.79 -0.41
CA LEU A 48 -4.92 -14.81 0.32
C LEU A 48 -4.09 -13.94 -0.62
N ASN A 49 -3.48 -14.51 -1.66
CA ASN A 49 -2.73 -13.74 -2.67
C ASN A 49 -3.56 -12.67 -3.38
N ARG A 50 -4.89 -12.79 -3.37
CA ARG A 50 -5.79 -11.79 -3.99
C ARG A 50 -5.94 -10.51 -3.19
N ILE A 51 -5.53 -10.50 -1.91
CA ILE A 51 -5.56 -9.29 -1.06
C ILE A 51 -4.77 -8.15 -1.70
N SER A 52 -3.68 -8.46 -2.40
CA SER A 52 -2.81 -7.47 -3.03
C SER A 52 -3.09 -7.23 -4.52
N GLU A 53 -4.09 -7.90 -5.09
CA GLU A 53 -4.38 -7.80 -6.53
C GLU A 53 -4.98 -6.45 -6.90
N GLY A 54 -4.34 -5.78 -7.87
CA GLY A 54 -4.90 -4.60 -8.53
C GLY A 54 -5.12 -3.41 -7.60
N VAL A 55 -4.31 -3.28 -6.55
CA VAL A 55 -4.36 -2.12 -5.66
C VAL A 55 -4.05 -0.85 -6.47
N PHE A 56 -4.94 0.13 -6.38
CA PHE A 56 -4.86 1.42 -7.06
C PHE A 56 -4.63 2.52 -6.04
N ILE A 57 -3.60 3.33 -6.28
CA ILE A 57 -3.26 4.51 -5.49
C ILE A 57 -3.54 5.76 -6.33
N SER A 58 -4.20 6.75 -5.74
CA SER A 58 -4.45 8.04 -6.39
C SER A 58 -4.29 9.19 -5.40
N GLY A 59 -4.16 10.42 -5.91
CA GLY A 59 -4.00 11.59 -5.05
C GLY A 59 -2.64 11.66 -4.33
N LEU A 60 -1.59 11.05 -4.89
CA LEU A 60 -0.25 11.00 -4.28
C LEU A 60 0.36 12.37 -3.95
N GLY A 61 -0.09 13.44 -4.61
CA GLY A 61 0.34 14.81 -4.34
C GLY A 61 -0.36 15.47 -3.14
N THR A 62 -1.20 14.75 -2.39
CA THR A 62 -1.95 15.27 -1.24
C THR A 62 -1.53 14.58 0.06
N GLY A 63 -1.90 15.18 1.20
CA GLY A 63 -1.72 14.57 2.51
C GLY A 63 -2.60 13.34 2.77
N GLU A 64 -3.53 13.01 1.87
CA GLU A 64 -4.51 11.94 2.02
C GLU A 64 -4.69 11.19 0.68
N PRO A 65 -3.68 10.41 0.23
CA PRO A 65 -3.83 9.56 -0.94
C PRO A 65 -4.93 8.52 -0.73
N SER A 66 -5.65 8.22 -1.80
CA SER A 66 -6.69 7.18 -1.79
C SER A 66 -6.12 5.84 -2.22
N VAL A 67 -6.36 4.82 -1.41
CA VAL A 67 -6.04 3.42 -1.70
C VAL A 67 -7.35 2.67 -1.98
N THR A 68 -7.41 2.00 -3.14
CA THR A 68 -8.57 1.20 -3.56
C THR A 68 -8.11 -0.13 -4.13
N CYS A 69 -8.99 -1.12 -4.18
CA CYS A 69 -8.69 -2.39 -4.84
C CYS A 69 -9.98 -3.08 -5.32
N PRO A 70 -9.88 -3.98 -6.33
CA PRO A 70 -10.99 -4.81 -6.79
C PRO A 70 -11.60 -5.69 -5.69
N ALA A 71 -10.80 -6.11 -4.70
CA ALA A 71 -11.26 -6.89 -3.56
C ALA A 71 -12.10 -6.08 -2.54
N LYS A 72 -12.38 -4.80 -2.83
CA LYS A 72 -13.25 -3.90 -2.06
C LYS A 72 -12.83 -3.72 -0.59
N HIS A 73 -11.55 -3.89 -0.29
CA HIS A 73 -11.00 -3.51 1.00
C HIS A 73 -11.23 -2.01 1.24
N ARG A 74 -11.50 -1.66 2.49
CA ARG A 74 -11.76 -0.27 2.89
C ARG A 74 -10.57 0.27 3.65
N PHE A 75 -9.82 1.15 3.01
CA PHE A 75 -8.70 1.85 3.61
C PHE A 75 -9.16 3.18 4.21
N THR A 76 -8.84 3.41 5.46
CA THR A 76 -9.08 4.66 6.18
C THR A 76 -7.76 5.16 6.74
N GLN A 77 -7.23 6.24 6.16
CA GLN A 77 -6.02 6.88 6.66
C GLN A 77 -6.28 7.50 8.04
N VAL A 78 -5.30 7.36 8.93
CA VAL A 78 -5.31 7.95 10.27
C VAL A 78 -4.21 9.00 10.38
N GLU A 79 -3.04 8.74 9.80
CA GLU A 79 -1.89 9.62 9.92
C GLU A 79 -1.00 9.59 8.68
N SER A 80 -0.14 10.61 8.58
CA SER A 80 0.96 10.68 7.62
C SER A 80 2.24 11.11 8.34
N THR A 81 3.34 10.39 8.12
CA THR A 81 4.64 10.65 8.74
C THR A 81 5.70 10.79 7.67
N PHE A 82 6.50 11.85 7.76
CA PHE A 82 7.71 11.97 6.95
C PHE A 82 8.85 11.17 7.60
N GLU A 83 9.33 10.16 6.89
CA GLU A 83 10.52 9.39 7.23
C GLU A 83 11.72 9.93 6.43
N HIS A 84 12.66 10.53 7.16
CA HIS A 84 13.88 11.05 6.58
C HIS A 84 14.66 9.94 5.85
N PRO A 85 15.21 10.20 4.65
CA PRO A 85 15.33 11.52 4.01
C PRO A 85 14.29 11.85 2.94
N ALA A 86 13.47 10.90 2.48
CA ALA A 86 12.73 11.06 1.23
C ALA A 86 11.36 10.37 1.20
N THR A 87 10.93 9.78 2.31
CA THR A 87 9.75 8.90 2.30
C THR A 87 8.60 9.56 3.02
N MET A 88 7.45 9.66 2.37
CA MET A 88 6.18 9.92 3.03
C MET A 88 5.50 8.59 3.32
N VAL A 89 5.05 8.41 4.56
CA VAL A 89 4.35 7.21 5.00
C VAL A 89 2.94 7.57 5.39
N PHE A 90 1.97 6.90 4.76
CA PHE A 90 0.55 7.05 5.08
C PHE A 90 0.09 5.78 5.78
N SER A 91 -0.43 5.94 7.00
CA SER A 91 -0.82 4.81 7.85
C SER A 91 -2.27 4.90 8.26
N GLY A 92 -2.89 3.75 8.48
CA GLY A 92 -4.27 3.68 8.96
C GLY A 92 -4.77 2.26 9.07
N VAL A 93 -6.08 2.08 8.88
CA VAL A 93 -6.75 0.79 9.00
C VAL A 93 -7.32 0.36 7.65
N SER A 94 -7.16 -0.92 7.33
CA SER A 94 -7.81 -1.59 6.21
C SER A 94 -8.78 -2.64 6.73
N VAL A 95 -10.05 -2.51 6.37
CA VAL A 95 -11.06 -3.57 6.59
C VAL A 95 -11.01 -4.51 5.40
N ILE A 96 -10.61 -5.76 5.65
CA ILE A 96 -10.65 -6.86 4.71
C ILE A 96 -11.94 -7.64 4.97
N ASP A 97 -12.79 -7.73 3.96
CA ASP A 97 -14.00 -8.56 3.96
C ASP A 97 -14.25 -8.97 2.51
N PHE A 98 -13.75 -10.15 2.14
CA PHE A 98 -13.97 -10.70 0.82
C PHE A 98 -14.01 -12.22 0.87
N GLY A 99 -14.77 -12.81 -0.05
CA GLY A 99 -14.94 -14.25 -0.17
C GLY A 99 -14.86 -14.69 -1.62
N GLN A 100 -14.18 -15.81 -1.85
CA GLN A 100 -14.03 -16.41 -3.17
C GLN A 100 -13.72 -17.91 -3.07
N ASP A 101 -14.25 -18.68 -4.03
CA ASP A 101 -13.94 -20.11 -4.20
C ASP A 101 -14.18 -20.93 -2.90
N GLY A 102 -15.18 -20.53 -2.11
CA GLY A 102 -15.52 -21.18 -0.83
C GLY A 102 -14.58 -20.82 0.34
N VAL A 103 -13.74 -19.79 0.17
CA VAL A 103 -12.86 -19.22 1.19
C VAL A 103 -13.31 -17.79 1.50
N ASP A 104 -13.59 -17.51 2.75
CA ASP A 104 -13.88 -16.16 3.25
C ASP A 104 -12.69 -15.65 4.08
N VAL A 105 -12.30 -14.40 3.84
CA VAL A 105 -11.22 -13.72 4.56
C VAL A 105 -11.76 -12.42 5.16
N ILE A 106 -11.72 -12.32 6.49
CA ILE A 106 -12.27 -11.18 7.24
C ILE A 106 -11.25 -10.71 8.28
N GLY A 107 -11.00 -9.41 8.37
CA GLY A 107 -10.20 -8.84 9.44
C GLY A 107 -9.99 -7.34 9.30
N ASP A 108 -9.75 -6.70 10.46
CA ASP A 108 -9.28 -5.32 10.52
C ASP A 108 -7.77 -5.35 10.71
N VAL A 109 -7.05 -4.79 9.74
CA VAL A 109 -5.58 -4.80 9.72
C VAL A 109 -5.05 -3.39 9.60
N GLU A 110 -3.84 -3.17 10.07
CA GLU A 110 -3.14 -1.93 9.82
C GLU A 110 -2.65 -1.91 8.37
N TYR A 111 -2.66 -0.73 7.74
CA TYR A 111 -1.99 -0.53 6.46
C TYR A 111 -0.94 0.56 6.58
N ARG A 112 0.12 0.41 5.79
CA ARG A 112 1.20 1.38 5.62
C ARG A 112 1.54 1.53 4.15
N LEU A 113 1.35 2.71 3.59
CA LEU A 113 1.79 3.06 2.24
C LEU A 113 3.02 3.97 2.34
N ALA A 114 4.19 3.46 1.95
CA ALA A 114 5.39 4.24 1.81
C ALA A 114 5.52 4.77 0.38
N VAL A 115 5.81 6.06 0.25
CA VAL A 115 6.07 6.76 -1.01
C VAL A 115 7.43 7.43 -0.92
N THR A 116 8.41 6.88 -1.63
CA THR A 116 9.79 7.38 -1.65
C THR A 116 10.04 8.09 -2.97
N VAL A 117 10.60 9.30 -2.92
CA VAL A 117 10.96 10.06 -4.12
C VAL A 117 12.47 10.21 -4.22
N THR A 118 13.05 9.62 -5.25
CA THR A 118 14.50 9.59 -5.49
C THR A 118 14.85 10.41 -6.73
N PRO A 119 15.63 11.49 -6.63
CA PRO A 119 16.05 12.23 -7.81
C PRO A 119 17.14 11.50 -8.60
N HIS A 120 17.06 11.50 -9.94
CA HIS A 120 18.03 10.82 -10.81
C HIS A 120 19.37 11.54 -10.93
N ASN A 121 19.33 12.87 -11.11
CA ASN A 121 20.48 13.66 -11.56
C ASN A 121 20.96 14.68 -10.53
N ARG A 122 20.56 14.54 -9.27
CA ARG A 122 21.00 15.43 -8.18
C ARG A 122 21.12 14.67 -6.88
N ALA A 123 21.93 15.19 -5.98
CA ALA A 123 21.93 14.73 -4.60
C ALA A 123 20.53 14.94 -4.00
N LEU A 124 20.13 14.00 -3.16
CA LEU A 124 18.93 14.16 -2.36
C LEU A 124 19.12 15.36 -1.43
N GLU A 125 18.31 16.40 -1.64
CA GLU A 125 18.32 17.56 -0.76
C GLU A 125 17.63 17.20 0.56
N PRO A 126 18.20 17.57 1.71
CA PRO A 126 17.63 17.25 3.01
C PRO A 126 16.27 17.94 3.15
N GLN A 127 15.27 17.14 3.46
CA GLN A 127 13.93 17.58 3.80
C GLN A 127 13.77 17.36 5.30
N ASN A 128 13.22 18.34 6.01
CA ASN A 128 13.17 18.31 7.47
C ASN A 128 11.81 17.86 8.01
N ASP A 129 10.77 17.93 7.18
CA ASP A 129 9.38 17.72 7.56
C ASP A 129 8.50 17.39 6.35
N ALA A 130 7.25 17.04 6.64
CA ALA A 130 6.26 16.67 5.64
C ALA A 130 5.87 17.83 4.70
N ASP A 131 5.77 19.06 5.21
CA ASP A 131 5.37 20.22 4.42
C ASP A 131 6.41 20.53 3.33
N GLN A 132 7.69 20.45 3.68
CA GLN A 132 8.78 20.57 2.72
C GLN A 132 8.77 19.45 1.68
N TRP A 133 8.46 18.22 2.10
CA TRP A 133 8.33 17.08 1.19
C TRP A 133 7.21 17.32 0.17
N PHE A 134 6.00 17.71 0.62
CA PHE A 134 4.88 17.99 -0.29
C PHE A 134 5.12 19.22 -1.16
N SER A 135 5.69 20.28 -0.61
CA SER A 135 6.03 21.50 -1.38
C SER A 135 6.97 21.18 -2.56
N ARG A 136 7.92 20.26 -2.36
CA ARG A 136 8.87 19.84 -3.40
C ARG A 136 8.31 18.81 -4.37
N ASN A 137 7.59 17.81 -3.87
CA ASN A 137 7.23 16.62 -4.64
C ASN A 137 5.77 16.61 -5.11
N GLY A 138 4.89 17.38 -4.46
CA GLY A 138 3.44 17.32 -4.66
C GLY A 138 3.01 17.58 -6.10
N GLY A 139 3.63 18.53 -6.79
CA GLY A 139 3.36 18.79 -8.20
C GLY A 139 3.70 17.61 -9.11
N THR A 140 4.88 17.00 -8.90
CA THR A 140 5.31 15.82 -9.66
C THR A 140 4.41 14.62 -9.36
N LEU A 141 4.08 14.38 -8.09
CA LEU A 141 3.19 13.30 -7.68
C LEU A 141 1.76 13.48 -8.19
N ALA A 142 1.26 14.72 -8.23
CA ALA A 142 -0.05 15.02 -8.80
C ALA A 142 -0.10 14.72 -10.31
N SER A 143 1.01 14.88 -11.03
CA SER A 143 1.08 14.60 -12.47
C SER A 143 0.93 13.12 -12.83
N ILE A 144 1.18 12.22 -11.88
CA ILE A 144 0.99 10.77 -12.04
C ILE A 144 -0.51 10.44 -12.17
N GLY A 145 -1.36 11.17 -11.44
CA GLY A 145 -2.79 10.89 -11.34
C GLY A 145 -3.11 9.64 -10.50
N ALA A 146 -2.73 8.46 -10.99
CA ALA A 146 -2.93 7.18 -10.31
C ALA A 146 -1.88 6.13 -10.70
N ILE A 147 -1.58 5.20 -9.78
CA ILE A 147 -0.67 4.06 -9.99
C ILE A 147 -1.37 2.77 -9.58
N VAL A 148 -1.13 1.71 -10.35
CA VAL A 148 -1.47 0.34 -9.97
C VAL A 148 -0.26 -0.31 -9.32
N LEU A 149 -0.43 -0.83 -8.11
CA LEU A 149 0.58 -1.64 -7.45
C LEU A 149 0.49 -3.08 -7.94
N ILE A 150 1.66 -3.71 -8.08
CA ILE A 150 1.79 -5.12 -8.43
C ILE A 150 1.88 -5.92 -7.13
N GLY A 151 0.95 -6.85 -6.95
CA GLY A 151 0.90 -7.75 -5.80
C GLY A 151 2.16 -8.60 -5.69
N GLN A 152 2.70 -8.67 -4.47
CA GLN A 152 3.72 -9.60 -4.04
C GLN A 152 2.98 -10.78 -3.40
N GLY A 153 3.33 -12.02 -3.80
CA GLY A 153 2.70 -13.21 -3.23
C GLY A 153 3.04 -13.37 -1.74
N PHE A 154 2.15 -14.03 -0.99
CA PHE A 154 2.44 -14.48 0.37
C PHE A 154 3.20 -15.82 0.29
N ASP A 155 4.51 -15.80 0.56
CA ASP A 155 5.36 -17.01 0.62
C ASP A 155 5.06 -17.88 1.87
#